data_AF-A0AA89CA90-F1
#
_entry.id   AF-A0AA89CA90-F1
#
_cell.length_a   1.000
_cell.length_b   1.000
_cell.length_c   1.000
_cell.angle_alpha   90.00
_cell.angle_beta   90.00
_cell.angle_gamma   90.00
#
_symmetry.space_group_name_H-M   'P 1'
#
loop_
_entity.id
_entity.type
_entity.pdbx_description
1 polymer ?
#
loop_
_entity_poly.entity_id
_entity_poly.type
_entity_poly.pdbx_seq_one_letter_code
_entity_poly.pdbx_strand_id
1 'polypeptide(L)'
;MQHNDKFVYRLLNEMEMPEQGLRAKNPSASVSIQEHVEKGSWGRPSQFISTAASLHAVKQFATRSVSPRKRIVKIDLRKVEESSEAAVFDLTSRENRENYLTSEKAQNFARKFQEVLIRGYVPADCIEIISDEQVFRE
;
A
#
# COMPACT_ATOMS: atom_id res chain seq x y z
N MET A 1 18.85 -2.90 18.66
CA MET A 1 17.67 -2.23 18.09
C MET A 1 16.73 -3.35 17.63
N GLN A 2 15.50 -3.41 18.13
CA GLN A 2 14.58 -4.49 17.78
C GLN A 2 14.11 -4.27 16.34
N HIS A 3 14.67 -5.03 15.40
CA HIS A 3 14.14 -5.14 14.04
C HIS A 3 12.82 -5.89 14.11
N ASN A 4 11.74 -5.17 14.39
CA ASN A 4 10.41 -5.74 14.34
C ASN A 4 10.12 -6.11 12.88
N ASP A 5 9.81 -7.38 12.60
CA ASP A 5 9.42 -7.87 11.27
C ASP A 5 8.15 -7.15 10.79
N LYS A 6 8.32 -5.96 10.19
CA LYS A 6 7.19 -5.12 9.80
C LYS A 6 6.75 -5.47 8.39
N PHE A 7 5.78 -6.35 8.29
CA PHE A 7 5.13 -6.69 7.03
C PHE A 7 3.94 -5.78 6.76
N VAL A 8 3.75 -5.44 5.49
CA VAL A 8 2.52 -4.81 4.99
C VAL A 8 1.94 -5.62 3.85
N TYR A 9 0.67 -5.39 3.55
CA TYR A 9 -0.10 -6.14 2.58
C TYR A 9 -0.67 -5.21 1.54
N ARG A 10 -0.79 -5.70 0.30
CA ARG A 10 -1.37 -4.93 -0.81
C ARG A 10 -2.17 -5.84 -1.73
N LEU A 11 -3.34 -5.38 -2.14
CA LEU A 11 -4.05 -5.94 -3.29
C LEU A 11 -3.42 -5.33 -4.55
N LEU A 12 -2.82 -6.19 -5.39
CA LEU A 12 -2.25 -5.76 -6.66
C LEU A 12 -3.34 -5.43 -7.66
N ASN A 13 -3.05 -4.48 -8.52
CA ASN A 13 -3.80 -4.29 -9.77
C ASN A 13 -3.38 -5.35 -10.82
N GLU A 14 -4.13 -5.46 -11.90
CA GLU A 14 -3.87 -6.46 -12.96
C GLU A 14 -2.53 -6.29 -13.65
N MET A 15 -2.06 -5.06 -13.79
CA MET A 15 -0.85 -4.72 -14.53
C MET A 15 0.42 -4.76 -13.66
N GLU A 16 0.28 -4.87 -12.34
CA GLU A 16 1.40 -4.98 -11.41
C GLU A 16 2.01 -6.38 -11.47
N MET A 17 3.31 -6.46 -11.72
CA MET A 17 4.06 -7.70 -11.80
C MET A 17 5.00 -7.77 -10.57
N PRO A 18 4.64 -8.50 -9.50
CA PRO A 18 5.45 -8.53 -8.27
C PRO A 18 6.88 -9.05 -8.52
N GLU A 19 7.07 -9.90 -9.53
CA GLU A 19 8.38 -10.39 -10.00
C GLU A 19 9.28 -9.28 -10.58
N GLN A 20 8.71 -8.13 -10.97
CA GLN A 20 9.44 -6.94 -11.41
C GLN A 20 9.54 -5.87 -10.31
N GLY A 21 9.02 -6.14 -9.12
CA GLY A 21 8.83 -5.16 -8.06
C GLY A 21 7.62 -4.24 -8.30
N LEU A 22 7.38 -3.32 -7.37
CA LEU A 22 6.26 -2.38 -7.44
C LEU A 22 6.74 -0.95 -7.56
N ARG A 23 6.11 -0.20 -8.46
CA ARG A 23 6.29 1.25 -8.62
C ARG A 23 4.97 1.95 -8.39
N ALA A 24 5.03 3.16 -7.87
CA ALA A 24 3.86 4.03 -7.81
C ALA A 24 3.29 4.30 -9.21
N LYS A 25 2.00 4.59 -9.31
CA LYS A 25 1.33 4.85 -10.61
C LYS A 25 1.94 6.03 -11.36
N ASN A 26 2.41 7.05 -10.63
CA ASN A 26 3.16 8.16 -11.18
C ASN A 26 4.32 8.54 -10.24
N PRO A 27 5.51 7.92 -10.39
CA PRO A 27 6.63 8.11 -9.48
C PRO A 27 7.15 9.55 -9.39
N SER A 28 6.94 10.36 -10.44
CA SER A 28 7.36 11.77 -10.49
C SER A 28 6.27 12.75 -10.01
N ALA A 29 5.15 12.26 -9.50
CA ALA A 29 4.10 13.12 -8.97
C ALA A 29 4.56 13.84 -7.69
N SER A 30 3.89 14.96 -7.40
CA SER A 30 4.10 15.77 -6.20
C SER A 30 2.83 15.88 -5.34
N VAL A 31 2.04 14.81 -5.29
CA VAL A 31 0.76 14.76 -4.54
C VAL A 31 1.06 14.68 -3.05
N SER A 32 0.37 15.44 -2.21
CA SER A 32 0.58 15.36 -0.76
C SER A 32 0.02 14.04 -0.18
N ILE A 33 0.55 13.60 0.97
CA ILE A 33 0.01 12.43 1.69
C ILE A 33 -1.49 12.64 1.99
N GLN A 34 -1.85 13.83 2.45
CA GLN A 34 -3.23 14.26 2.68
C GLN A 34 -4.10 14.06 1.44
N GLU A 35 -3.70 14.61 0.28
CA GLU A 35 -4.48 14.51 -0.96
C GLU A 35 -4.61 13.04 -1.42
N HIS A 36 -3.53 12.27 -1.33
CA HIS A 36 -3.50 10.87 -1.71
C HIS A 36 -4.47 10.02 -0.88
N VAL A 37 -4.40 10.13 0.45
CA VAL A 37 -5.25 9.36 1.37
C VAL A 37 -6.71 9.77 1.26
N GLU A 38 -7.00 11.07 1.13
CA GLU A 38 -8.38 11.57 1.12
C GLU A 38 -9.15 11.20 -0.16
N LYS A 39 -8.46 11.17 -1.30
CA LYS A 39 -9.04 10.84 -2.60
C LYS A 39 -8.93 9.36 -2.96
N GLY A 40 -7.94 8.66 -2.40
CA GLY A 40 -7.66 7.25 -2.68
C GLY A 40 -7.61 6.98 -4.19
N SER A 41 -8.27 5.90 -4.63
CA SER A 41 -8.31 5.49 -6.04
C SER A 41 -9.01 6.48 -6.99
N TRP A 42 -9.80 7.43 -6.48
CA TRP A 42 -10.45 8.48 -7.28
C TRP A 42 -9.57 9.72 -7.47
N GLY A 43 -8.40 9.75 -6.81
CA GLY A 43 -7.42 10.80 -6.93
C GLY A 43 -6.60 10.73 -8.21
N ARG A 44 -5.83 11.79 -8.43
CA ARG A 44 -4.79 11.84 -9.44
C ARG A 44 -3.69 10.81 -9.10
N PRO A 45 -3.11 10.10 -10.09
CA PRO A 45 -2.00 9.19 -9.86
C PRO A 45 -0.87 9.86 -9.06
N SER A 46 -0.39 9.20 -8.01
CA SER A 46 0.61 9.73 -7.10
C SER A 46 1.90 8.91 -7.15
N GLN A 47 2.90 9.43 -6.43
CA GLN A 47 4.19 8.80 -6.18
C GLN A 47 4.16 7.79 -5.02
N PHE A 48 2.98 7.47 -4.48
CA PHE A 48 2.81 6.54 -3.36
C PHE A 48 2.25 5.19 -3.80
N ILE A 49 2.79 4.13 -3.20
CA ILE A 49 2.27 2.77 -3.21
C ILE A 49 1.49 2.59 -1.90
N SER A 50 0.15 2.52 -1.98
CA SER A 50 -0.69 2.25 -0.81
C SER A 50 -0.57 0.80 -0.35
N THR A 51 -0.33 0.61 0.94
CA THR A 51 -0.31 -0.70 1.59
C THR A 51 -1.09 -0.63 2.89
N ALA A 52 -1.38 -1.78 3.49
CA ALA A 52 -2.07 -1.89 4.76
C ALA A 52 -1.27 -2.78 5.71
N ALA A 53 -1.17 -2.40 6.98
CA ALA A 53 -0.57 -3.27 8.00
C ALA A 53 -1.46 -4.49 8.34
N SER A 54 -2.75 -4.45 7.97
CA SER A 54 -3.71 -5.54 8.22
C SER A 54 -4.07 -6.31 6.96
N LEU A 55 -3.72 -7.60 6.94
CA LEU A 55 -4.19 -8.53 5.90
C LEU A 55 -5.72 -8.61 5.85
N HIS A 56 -6.39 -8.52 7.01
CA HIS A 56 -7.85 -8.54 7.07
C HIS A 56 -8.45 -7.34 6.33
N ALA A 57 -7.88 -6.13 6.50
CA ALA A 57 -8.32 -4.94 5.80
C ALA A 57 -8.16 -5.07 4.28
N VAL A 58 -7.05 -5.67 3.81
CA VAL A 58 -6.84 -5.94 2.37
C VAL A 58 -7.83 -6.97 1.83
N LYS A 59 -8.12 -8.04 2.58
CA LYS A 59 -9.13 -9.04 2.19
C LYS A 59 -10.53 -8.41 2.10
N GLN A 60 -10.92 -7.58 3.07
CA GLN A 60 -12.17 -6.83 3.01
C GLN A 60 -12.23 -5.85 1.82
N PHE A 61 -11.10 -5.23 1.47
CA PHE A 61 -11.02 -4.40 0.28
C PHE A 61 -11.17 -5.24 -1.01
N ALA A 62 -10.54 -6.41 -1.05
CA ALA A 62 -10.59 -7.33 -2.19
C ALA A 62 -12.01 -7.86 -2.46
N THR A 63 -12.85 -8.06 -1.45
CA THR A 63 -14.25 -8.48 -1.67
C THR A 63 -15.08 -7.41 -2.38
N ARG A 64 -14.71 -6.13 -2.24
CA ARG A 64 -15.36 -4.98 -2.88
C ARG A 64 -14.70 -4.55 -4.19
N SER A 65 -13.53 -5.11 -4.49
CA SER A 65 -12.80 -4.80 -5.72
C SER A 65 -13.49 -5.46 -6.91
N VAL A 66 -13.71 -4.66 -7.96
CA VAL A 66 -14.23 -5.12 -9.26
C VAL A 66 -13.14 -5.70 -10.17
N SER A 67 -11.89 -5.78 -9.69
CA SER A 67 -10.80 -6.35 -10.48
C SER A 67 -11.03 -7.85 -10.73
N PRO A 68 -10.91 -8.34 -11.97
CA PRO A 68 -11.08 -9.73 -12.37
C PRO A 68 -10.01 -10.67 -11.80
N ARG A 69 -8.85 -10.16 -11.36
CA ARG A 69 -7.82 -10.98 -10.70
C ARG A 69 -7.44 -10.35 -9.38
N LYS A 70 -7.61 -11.11 -8.29
CA LYS A 70 -7.35 -10.64 -6.93
C LYS A 70 -6.06 -11.29 -6.43
N ARG A 71 -4.96 -10.55 -6.59
CA ARG A 71 -3.64 -10.94 -6.07
C ARG A 71 -3.31 -10.14 -4.82
N ILE A 72 -3.08 -10.82 -3.72
CA ILE A 72 -2.61 -10.19 -2.49
C ILE A 72 -1.14 -10.54 -2.29
N VAL A 73 -0.33 -9.51 -2.07
CA VAL A 73 1.07 -9.65 -1.70
C VAL A 73 1.31 -9.21 -0.26
N LYS A 74 2.34 -9.79 0.32
CA LYS A 74 2.99 -9.40 1.56
C LYS A 74 4.34 -8.77 1.20
N ILE A 75 4.70 -7.68 1.85
CA ILE A 75 5.90 -6.89 1.58
C ILE A 75 6.69 -6.77 2.89
N ASP A 76 7.97 -7.14 2.89
CA ASP A 76 8.88 -6.94 4.04
C ASP A 76 9.45 -5.51 4.00
N LEU A 77 9.00 -4.64 4.91
CA LEU A 77 9.44 -3.25 4.91
C LEU A 77 10.92 -3.10 5.28
N ARG A 78 11.51 -4.03 6.04
CA ARG A 78 12.94 -3.94 6.40
C ARG A 78 13.80 -4.07 5.15
N LYS A 79 13.49 -5.06 4.31
CA LYS A 79 14.18 -5.24 3.04
C LYS A 79 13.97 -4.04 2.13
N VAL A 80 12.78 -3.43 2.12
CA VAL A 80 12.54 -2.21 1.33
C VAL A 80 13.44 -1.05 1.79
N GLU A 81 13.53 -0.81 3.10
CA GLU A 81 14.37 0.23 3.68
C GLU A 81 15.88 -0.03 3.48
N GLU A 82 16.30 -1.31 3.44
CA GLU A 82 17.69 -1.70 3.20
C GLU A 82 18.09 -1.64 1.72
N SER A 83 17.17 -1.93 0.80
CA SER A 83 17.46 -2.16 -0.63
C SER A 83 17.15 -0.96 -1.53
N SER A 84 16.48 0.08 -1.01
CA SER A 84 16.01 1.18 -1.83
C SER A 84 16.02 2.52 -1.10
N GLU A 85 16.05 3.62 -1.84
CA GLU A 85 15.80 4.97 -1.30
C GLU A 85 14.31 5.21 -1.00
N ALA A 86 13.54 4.15 -0.76
CA ALA A 86 12.12 4.27 -0.48
C ALA A 86 11.88 4.94 0.88
N ALA A 87 10.89 5.82 0.91
CA ALA A 87 10.41 6.42 2.14
C ALA A 87 9.11 5.73 2.57
N VAL A 88 9.08 5.25 3.82
CA VAL A 88 7.90 4.63 4.43
C VAL A 88 7.20 5.63 5.34
N PHE A 89 5.88 5.78 5.16
CA PHE A 89 5.02 6.64 5.98
C PHE A 89 3.97 5.78 6.67
N ASP A 90 4.15 5.56 7.96
CA ASP A 90 3.24 4.76 8.79
C ASP A 90 2.08 5.62 9.31
N LEU A 91 0.84 5.32 8.92
CA LEU A 91 -0.38 6.01 9.36
C LEU A 91 -1.25 5.14 10.31
N THR A 92 -0.65 4.14 10.94
CA THR A 92 -1.36 3.16 11.80
C THR A 92 -1.62 3.69 13.20
N SER A 93 -0.74 4.53 13.74
CA SER A 93 -0.94 5.20 15.03
C SER A 93 -1.74 6.49 14.88
N ARG A 94 -2.41 6.90 15.96
CA ARG A 94 -3.13 8.19 15.99
C ARG A 94 -2.18 9.36 15.83
N GLU A 95 -1.08 9.35 16.58
CA GLU A 95 -0.04 10.38 16.54
C GLU A 95 0.50 10.57 15.11
N ASN A 96 0.88 9.48 14.42
CA ASN A 96 1.40 9.61 13.07
C ASN A 96 0.33 10.15 12.11
N ARG A 97 -0.93 9.72 12.24
CA ARG A 97 -2.01 10.29 11.42
C ARG A 97 -2.16 11.78 11.63
N GLU A 98 -2.14 12.26 12.87
CA GLU A 98 -2.25 13.69 13.19
C GLU A 98 -1.04 14.49 12.66
N ASN A 99 0.14 13.87 12.56
CA ASN A 99 1.33 14.48 11.97
C ASN A 99 1.27 14.62 10.43
N TYR A 100 0.60 13.69 9.73
CA TYR A 100 0.54 13.67 8.27
C TYR A 100 -0.79 14.16 7.67
N LEU A 101 -1.88 14.10 8.45
CA LEU A 101 -3.25 14.27 7.97
C LEU A 101 -4.02 15.26 8.85
N THR A 102 -4.58 16.28 8.21
CA THR A 102 -5.39 17.32 8.88
C THR A 102 -6.89 17.07 8.77
N SER A 103 -7.33 16.32 7.76
CA SER A 103 -8.77 16.00 7.55
C SER A 103 -9.17 14.77 8.35
N GLU A 104 -10.28 14.87 9.09
CA GLU A 104 -10.88 13.74 9.79
C GLU A 104 -11.23 12.59 8.83
N LYS A 105 -11.67 12.92 7.62
CA LYS A 105 -11.95 11.93 6.57
C LYS A 105 -10.71 11.13 6.21
N ALA A 106 -9.58 11.81 5.99
CA ALA A 106 -8.31 11.15 5.67
C ALA A 106 -7.82 10.30 6.85
N GLN A 107 -7.89 10.82 8.07
CA GLN A 107 -7.53 10.08 9.28
C GLN A 107 -8.40 8.82 9.46
N ASN A 108 -9.70 8.92 9.18
CA ASN A 108 -10.62 7.79 9.25
C ASN A 108 -10.31 6.71 8.21
N PHE A 109 -9.96 7.08 6.98
CA PHE A 109 -9.53 6.12 5.96
C PHE A 109 -8.22 5.43 6.34
N ALA A 110 -7.19 6.21 6.69
CA ALA A 110 -5.89 5.67 7.10
C ALA A 110 -6.04 4.73 8.32
N ARG A 111 -6.86 5.09 9.30
CA ARG A 111 -7.18 4.23 10.45
C ARG A 111 -7.87 2.93 10.03
N LYS A 112 -8.91 3.03 9.19
CA LYS A 112 -9.73 1.88 8.78
C LYS A 112 -8.90 0.83 8.05
N PHE A 113 -7.99 1.26 7.19
CA PHE A 113 -7.15 0.36 6.40
C PHE A 113 -5.78 0.10 7.03
N GLN A 114 -5.49 0.68 8.21
CA GLN A 114 -4.16 0.65 8.83
C GLN A 114 -3.08 1.02 7.80
N GLU A 115 -3.28 2.17 7.15
CA GLU A 115 -2.55 2.53 5.94
C GLU A 115 -1.06 2.78 6.24
N VAL A 116 -0.23 2.24 5.37
CA VAL A 116 1.21 2.52 5.30
C VAL A 116 1.52 2.86 3.85
N LEU A 117 2.14 4.00 3.61
CA LEU A 117 2.50 4.44 2.26
C LEU A 117 3.98 4.19 2.04
N ILE A 118 4.33 3.72 0.84
CA ILE A 118 5.70 3.63 0.38
C ILE A 118 5.87 4.60 -0.79
N ARG A 119 6.84 5.50 -0.71
CA ARG A 119 7.26 6.34 -1.85
C ARG A 119 8.55 5.79 -2.42
N GLY A 120 8.58 5.54 -3.72
CA GLY A 120 9.75 5.01 -4.41
C GLY A 120 9.44 3.68 -5.10
N TYR A 121 10.36 2.73 -4.98
CA TYR A 121 10.29 1.41 -5.59
C TYR A 121 10.34 0.33 -4.50
N VAL A 122 9.52 -0.71 -4.64
CA VAL A 122 9.60 -1.92 -3.81
C VAL A 122 10.23 -3.01 -4.66
N PRO A 123 11.46 -3.47 -4.34
CA PRO A 123 12.11 -4.55 -5.08
C PRO A 123 11.38 -5.89 -5.01
N ALA A 124 11.56 -6.73 -6.02
CA ALA A 124 10.85 -8.01 -6.15
C ALA A 124 11.13 -9.00 -5.00
N ASP A 125 12.36 -9.02 -4.49
CA ASP A 125 12.81 -9.87 -3.38
C ASP A 125 12.23 -9.46 -2.00
N CYS A 126 11.59 -8.29 -1.96
CA CYS A 126 10.82 -7.81 -0.81
C CYS A 126 9.37 -8.31 -0.82
N ILE A 127 8.92 -8.95 -1.90
CA ILE A 127 7.50 -9.24 -2.17
C ILE A 127 7.25 -10.74 -2.18
N GLU A 128 6.21 -11.16 -1.46
CA GLU A 128 5.72 -12.54 -1.42
C GLU A 128 4.24 -12.55 -1.83
N ILE A 129 3.87 -13.35 -2.85
CA ILE A 129 2.45 -13.57 -3.21
C ILE A 129 1.84 -14.53 -2.19
N ILE A 130 0.79 -14.08 -1.49
CA ILE A 130 0.11 -14.88 -0.45
C ILE A 130 -1.32 -15.28 -0.82
N SER A 131 -1.84 -14.75 -1.92
CA SER A 131 -3.14 -15.11 -2.50
C SER A 131 -3.17 -14.73 -3.98
N ASP A 132 -3.65 -15.62 -4.84
CA ASP A 132 -3.88 -15.36 -6.26
C ASP A 132 -5.17 -16.05 -6.70
N GLU A 133 -6.28 -15.32 -6.59
CA GLU A 133 -7.58 -15.78 -7.06
C GLU A 133 -7.80 -15.22 -8.47
N GLN A 134 -7.67 -16.07 -9.49
CA GLN A 134 -8.32 -15.80 -10.76
C GLN A 134 -9.82 -15.95 -10.53
N VAL A 135 -10.57 -14.85 -10.65
CA VAL A 135 -12.03 -14.96 -10.63
C VAL A 135 -12.39 -15.74 -11.89
N PHE A 136 -12.79 -17.00 -11.74
CA PHE A 136 -13.41 -17.79 -12.79
C PHE A 136 -14.57 -16.97 -13.35
N ARG A 137 -14.39 -16.44 -14.56
CA ARG A 137 -15.50 -16.04 -15.41
C ARG A 137 -15.92 -17.29 -16.15
N GLU A 138 -16.95 -17.95 -15.63
CA GLU A 138 -17.79 -18.86 -16.42
C GLU A 138 -18.54 -18.06 -17.50
#